data_AF-A0A4R9P955-F1
#
_entry.id   AF-A0A4R9P955-F1
#
_cell.length_a   1.000
_cell.length_b   1.000
_cell.length_c   1.000
_cell.angle_alpha   90.00
_cell.angle_beta   90.00
_cell.angle_gamma   90.00
#
_symmetry.space_group_name_H-M   'P 1'
#
loop_
_entity.id
_entity.type
_entity.pdbx_description
1 polymer ?
#
loop_
_entity_poly.entity_id
_entity_poly.type
_entity_poly.pdbx_seq_one_letter_code
_entity_poly.pdbx_strand_id
1 'polypeptide(L)' 'ALALHPQLSTDVNEQNAQAVGFYQRMGFVETGRSPLDSQGRPYPLIHLRYEG' A
#
# COMPACT_ATOMS: atom_id res chain seq x y z
N ALA A 1 13.58 13.67 1.34
CA ALA A 1 12.41 13.19 2.09
C ALA A 1 12.27 11.66 2.02
N LEU A 2 12.38 11.01 0.84
CA LEU A 2 12.28 9.54 0.73
C LEU A 2 13.54 8.74 1.13
N ALA A 3 14.71 9.37 1.19
CA ALA A 3 16.00 8.69 1.42
C ALA A 3 16.31 8.33 2.90
N LEU A 4 15.39 8.57 3.83
CA LEU A 4 15.63 8.43 5.28
C LEU A 4 14.88 7.27 5.95
N HIS A 5 14.06 6.52 5.20
CA HIS A 5 13.30 5.39 5.76
C HIS A 5 13.53 4.14 4.92
N PRO A 6 14.46 3.24 5.29
CA PRO A 6 14.67 1.96 4.60
C PRO A 6 13.47 0.99 4.67
N GLN A 7 12.31 1.45 5.13
CA GLN A 7 11.08 0.68 5.30
C GLN A 7 9.85 1.56 5.05
N LEU A 8 9.81 2.31 3.95
CA LEU A 8 8.61 3.07 3.61
C LEU A 8 7.47 2.11 3.30
N SER A 9 6.42 2.12 4.10
CA SER A 9 5.20 1.33 3.88
C SER A 9 3.99 2.24 3.71
N THR A 10 2.98 1.74 2.99
CA THR A 10 1.70 2.41 2.83
C THR A 10 0.59 1.37 2.67
N ASP A 11 -0.63 1.78 2.97
CA ASP A 11 -1.83 0.99 2.70
C ASP A 11 -2.62 1.67 1.58
N VAL A 12 -3.14 0.89 0.65
CA VAL A 12 -4.01 1.38 -0.41
C VAL A 12 -5.29 0.56 -0.44
N ASN A 13 -6.43 1.21 -0.62
CA ASN A 13 -7.67 0.48 -0.83
C ASN A 13 -7.60 -0.30 -2.15
N GLU A 14 -7.88 -1.61 -2.11
CA GLU A 14 -7.81 -2.52 -3.27
C GLU A 14 -8.73 -2.06 -4.42
N GLN A 15 -9.83 -1.39 -4.10
CA GLN A 15 -10.79 -0.88 -5.07
C GLN A 15 -10.24 0.33 -5.85
N ASN A 16 -9.20 1.01 -5.34
CA ASN A 16 -8.55 2.12 -6.02
C ASN A 16 -7.45 1.61 -6.97
N ALA A 17 -7.86 1.00 -8.08
CA ALA A 17 -6.94 0.43 -9.07
C ALA A 17 -5.91 1.44 -9.62
N GLN A 18 -6.26 2.74 -9.68
CA GLN A 18 -5.34 3.78 -10.12
C GLN A 18 -4.20 3.99 -9.12
N ALA A 19 -4.53 4.08 -7.82
CA ALA A 19 -3.52 4.23 -6.77
C ALA A 19 -2.64 2.98 -6.65
N VAL A 20 -3.23 1.79 -6.76
CA VAL A 20 -2.47 0.52 -6.80
C VAL A 20 -1.41 0.55 -7.91
N GLY A 21 -1.82 0.87 -9.14
CA GLY A 21 -0.89 0.97 -10.27
C GLY A 21 0.15 2.08 -10.12
N PHE A 22 -0.19 3.19 -9.44
CA PHE A 22 0.76 4.26 -9.13
C PHE A 22 1.87 3.76 -8.20
N TYR A 23 1.52 3.14 -7.07
CA TYR A 23 2.52 2.65 -6.11
C TYR A 23 3.38 1.52 -6.66
N GLN A 24 2.79 0.60 -7.44
CA GLN A 24 3.57 -0.46 -8.11
C GLN A 24 4.63 0.12 -9.04
N ARG A 25 4.30 1.15 -9.84
CA ARG A 25 5.27 1.83 -10.71
C ARG A 25 6.33 2.61 -9.93
N MET A 26 6.01 3.08 -8.73
CA MET A 26 6.99 3.70 -7.86
C MET A 26 7.98 2.71 -7.26
N GLY A 27 7.76 1.39 -7.34
CA GLY A 27 8.64 0.38 -6.73
C GLY A 27 8.15 -0.14 -5.38
N PHE A 28 6.87 0.08 -5.04
CA PHE A 28 6.24 -0.61 -3.93
C PHE A 28 5.83 -2.02 -4.33
N VAL A 29 5.99 -2.96 -3.38
CA VAL A 29 5.54 -4.34 -3.49
C VAL A 29 4.45 -4.62 -2.46
N GLU A 30 3.53 -5.51 -2.82
CA GLU A 30 2.52 -6.01 -1.90
C GLU A 30 3.16 -6.93 -0.85
N THR A 31 2.88 -6.66 0.42
CA THR A 31 3.34 -7.45 1.57
C THR A 31 2.20 -8.14 2.32
N GLY A 32 0.95 -7.79 2.01
CA GLY A 32 -0.23 -8.44 2.58
C GLY A 32 -1.53 -7.72 2.22
N ARG A 33 -2.65 -8.23 2.75
CA ARG A 33 -3.97 -7.62 2.60
C ARG A 33 -4.79 -7.71 3.88
N SER A 34 -5.71 -6.77 4.04
CA SER A 34 -6.72 -6.78 5.10
C SER A 34 -8.12 -6.63 4.50
N PRO A 35 -9.12 -7.42 4.94
CA PRO A 35 -10.49 -7.31 4.43
C PRO A 35 -11.22 -6.06 4.95
N LEU A 36 -10.75 -5.50 6.07
CA LEU A 36 -11.29 -4.31 6.70
C LEU A 36 -10.22 -3.23 6.82
N ASP A 37 -10.64 -1.97 6.91
CA ASP A 37 -9.75 -0.87 7.27
C ASP A 37 -9.46 -0.83 8.78
N SER A 38 -8.63 0.13 9.21
CA SER A 38 -8.27 0.33 10.62
C SER A 38 -9.44 0.73 11.52
N GLN A 39 -10.59 1.08 10.95
CA GLN A 39 -11.83 1.39 11.66
C GLN A 39 -12.84 0.23 11.60
N GLY A 40 -12.47 -0.92 11.03
CA GLY A 40 -13.34 -2.09 10.88
C GLY A 40 -14.37 -1.97 9.76
N ARG A 41 -14.23 -1.01 8.84
CA ARG A 41 -15.13 -0.85 7.68
C ARG A 41 -14.73 -1.83 6.58
N PRO A 42 -15.68 -2.31 5.76
CA PRO A 42 -15.43 -3.28 4.68
C PRO A 42 -14.78 -2.63 3.46
N TYR A 43 -13.61 -2.02 3.67
CA TYR A 43 -12.77 -1.41 2.66
C TYR A 43 -11.46 -2.21 2.61
N PRO A 44 -11.35 -3.20 1.71
CA PRO A 44 -10.16 -4.03 1.64
C PRO A 44 -8.91 -3.19 1.36
N LEU A 45 -7.85 -3.46 2.10
CA LEU A 45 -6.56 -2.78 1.99
C LEU A 45 -5.51 -3.73 1.45
N ILE A 46 -4.61 -3.19 0.63
CA ILE A 46 -3.35 -3.80 0.23
C ILE A 46 -2.24 -3.10 1.02
N HIS A 47 -1.47 -3.89 1.75
CA HIS A 47 -0.28 -3.43 2.46
C HIS A 47 0.89 -3.42 1.48
N LEU A 48 1.57 -2.28 1.37
CA LEU A 48 2.64 -2.05 0.42
C LEU A 48 3.92 -1.65 1.15
N ARG A 49 5.08 -2.11 0.65
CA ARG A 49 6.41 -1.68 1.11
C ARG A 49 7.27 -1.29 -0.08
N TYR A 50 7.98 -0.17 0.04
CA TYR A 50 8.92 0.30 -0.97
C TYR A 50 10.19 -0.57 -0.92
N GLU A 51 10.58 -1.12 -2.07
CA GLU A 51 11.77 -1.97 -2.24
C GLU A 51 12.77 -1.40 -3.26
N GLY A 52 12.55 -0.16 -3.71
CA GLY A 52 13.39 0.52 -4.71
C GLY A 52 14.43 1.47 -4.14
#